data_AF-A0A2E8HIW0-F1
#
_entry.id   AF-A0A2E8HIW0-F1
#
_cell.length_a   1.000
_cell.length_b   1.000
_cell.length_c   1.000
_cell.angle_alpha   90.00
_cell.angle_beta   90.00
_cell.angle_gamma   90.00
#
_symmetry.space_group_name_H-M   'P 1'
#
loop_
_entity.id
_entity.type
_entity.pdbx_description
1 polymer ?
#
loop_
_entity_poly.entity_id
_entity_poly.type
_entity_poly.pdbx_seq_one_letter_code
_entity_poly.pdbx_strand_id
1 'polypeptide(L)'
;MYKASYDGTNRKILWQEMWRWEFLDALERDPVVIVPVGSVEQHGPHCPMDVDISAPFYMAAEVARAEDDFPVIVAPPIWSGFTHYNMGFPGTIHLRLETFQNLLGDICRSIHANGFERIIAVNGHGGNWAPCRAVSWQLAEEDIFTLSFNWWDTVSAELREWSATDEGVGHGGEWETSVQLHLRAHLVDAERIDADRELTHPFPPELNFAEFAERRRDTAKGTGIMGDATAASAEKGRRIFDLACERLGKLVREYHQLPVRHYREFGSHCP
;
A
#
# COMPACT_ATOMS: atom_id res chain seq x y z
N MET A 1 18.07 13.44 16.52
CA MET A 1 19.25 14.03 15.85
C MET A 1 19.78 12.95 14.92
N TYR A 2 19.51 13.05 13.61
CA TYR A 2 19.91 12.03 12.65
C TYR A 2 21.43 11.90 12.69
N LYS A 3 21.94 10.72 13.08
CA LYS A 3 23.37 10.41 12.94
C LYS A 3 23.69 10.50 11.46
N ALA A 4 24.86 11.05 11.12
CA ALA A 4 25.40 10.93 9.79
C ALA A 4 25.49 9.43 9.45
N SER A 5 24.54 8.94 8.65
CA SER A 5 24.51 7.58 8.15
C SER A 5 25.56 7.49 7.06
N TYR A 6 26.79 7.15 7.44
CA TYR A 6 27.75 6.54 6.51
C TYR A 6 28.91 5.91 7.28
N ASP A 7 28.87 4.60 7.48
CA ASP A 7 30.07 3.79 7.76
C ASP A 7 30.55 3.03 6.51
N GLY A 8 29.92 3.25 5.35
CA GLY A 8 30.23 2.57 4.10
C GLY A 8 29.81 1.09 4.06
N THR A 9 29.14 0.58 5.08
CA THR A 9 28.74 -0.84 5.18
C THR A 9 27.25 -1.08 4.95
N ASN A 10 26.40 -0.06 5.13
CA ASN A 10 24.96 -0.19 4.94
C ASN A 10 24.52 0.27 3.55
N ARG A 11 23.97 -0.67 2.78
CA ARG A 11 23.23 -0.37 1.55
C ARG A 11 21.99 0.45 1.89
N LYS A 12 21.91 1.67 1.34
CA LYS A 12 20.72 2.51 1.46
C LYS A 12 19.63 1.97 0.53
N ILE A 13 18.45 1.77 1.11
CA ILE A 13 17.26 1.30 0.39
C ILE A 13 16.23 2.40 0.18
N LEU A 14 16.30 3.50 0.94
CA LEU A 14 15.34 4.59 0.89
C LEU A 14 15.83 5.67 -0.07
N TRP A 15 15.04 5.96 -1.10
CA TRP A 15 15.37 6.94 -2.13
C TRP A 15 15.84 8.29 -1.55
N GLN A 16 15.15 8.80 -0.52
CA GLN A 16 15.45 10.08 0.12
C GLN A 16 16.76 10.11 0.93
N GLU A 17 17.39 8.97 1.17
CA GLU A 17 18.68 8.87 1.88
C GLU A 17 19.86 8.70 0.92
N MET A 18 19.59 8.34 -0.33
CA MET A 18 20.60 8.08 -1.34
C MET A 18 21.26 9.37 -1.82
N TRP A 19 22.56 9.28 -2.07
CA TRP A 19 23.29 10.28 -2.82
C TRP A 19 23.17 10.01 -4.31
N ARG A 20 23.37 11.05 -5.12
CA ARG A 20 23.25 10.95 -6.58
C ARG A 20 24.13 9.86 -7.18
N TRP A 21 25.34 9.63 -6.65
CA TRP A 21 26.23 8.60 -7.19
C TRP A 21 25.76 7.18 -6.86
N GLU A 22 25.23 6.94 -5.65
CA GLU A 22 24.63 5.65 -5.26
C GLU A 22 23.44 5.31 -6.17
N PHE A 23 22.73 6.34 -6.61
CA PHE A 23 21.59 6.24 -7.50
C PHE A 23 21.99 5.91 -8.94
N LEU A 24 23.11 6.48 -9.43
CA LEU A 24 23.71 6.10 -10.72
C LEU A 24 24.23 4.66 -10.69
N ASP A 25 24.91 4.25 -9.62
CA ASP A 25 25.39 2.88 -9.44
C ASP A 25 24.22 1.87 -9.41
N ALA A 26 23.09 2.26 -8.81
CA ALA A 26 21.91 1.42 -8.80
C ALA A 26 21.31 1.23 -10.20
N LEU A 27 21.25 2.28 -11.02
CA LEU A 27 20.75 2.23 -12.40
C LEU A 27 21.54 1.25 -13.29
N GLU A 28 22.84 1.11 -13.07
CA GLU A 28 23.67 0.13 -13.80
C GLU A 28 23.34 -1.34 -13.49
N ARG A 29 22.47 -1.58 -12.48
CA ARG A 29 22.11 -2.91 -11.98
C ARG A 29 20.60 -3.17 -12.07
N ASP A 30 19.93 -2.56 -13.04
CA ASP A 30 18.51 -2.79 -13.39
C ASP A 30 17.55 -2.76 -12.18
N PRO A 31 17.53 -1.66 -11.41
CA PRO A 31 16.90 -1.63 -10.09
C PRO A 31 15.37 -1.72 -10.18
N VAL A 32 14.75 -2.26 -9.13
CA VAL A 32 13.29 -2.23 -8.94
C VAL A 32 12.93 -1.14 -7.93
N VAL A 33 11.99 -0.26 -8.28
CA VAL A 33 11.49 0.78 -7.38
C VAL A 33 10.14 0.38 -6.83
N ILE A 34 10.02 0.34 -5.50
CA ILE A 34 8.75 0.17 -4.80
C ILE A 34 8.25 1.55 -4.37
N VAL A 35 7.02 1.89 -4.75
CA VAL A 35 6.30 3.11 -4.36
C VAL A 35 5.22 2.73 -3.35
N PRO A 36 5.42 2.95 -2.04
CA PRO A 36 4.38 2.73 -1.04
C PRO A 36 3.28 3.79 -1.21
N VAL A 37 2.03 3.35 -1.26
CA VAL A 37 0.86 4.23 -1.45
C VAL A 37 -0.12 4.02 -0.32
N GLY A 38 -0.40 5.09 0.44
CA GLY A 38 -1.27 5.05 1.62
C GLY A 38 -2.31 6.15 1.64
N SER A 39 -2.79 6.43 2.85
CA SER A 39 -3.80 7.45 3.17
C SER A 39 -3.65 7.89 4.63
N VAL A 40 -4.14 9.08 4.95
CA VAL A 40 -4.32 9.52 6.34
C VAL A 40 -5.81 9.50 6.65
N GLU A 41 -6.23 8.55 7.48
CA GLU A 41 -7.63 8.35 7.84
C GLU A 41 -7.81 7.74 9.23
N GLN A 42 -8.98 7.98 9.82
CA GLN A 42 -9.41 7.30 11.04
C GLN A 42 -9.31 5.78 10.86
N HIS A 43 -8.99 5.04 11.92
CA HIS A 43 -8.97 3.57 11.96
C HIS A 43 -9.61 3.09 13.26
N GLY A 44 -10.79 3.64 13.58
CA GLY A 44 -11.39 3.51 14.90
C GLY A 44 -10.68 4.33 15.98
N PRO A 45 -11.11 4.20 17.24
CA PRO A 45 -10.59 4.97 18.36
C PRO A 45 -9.25 4.44 18.90
N HIS A 46 -8.77 3.28 18.45
CA HIS A 46 -7.59 2.59 18.99
C HIS A 46 -6.33 2.70 18.12
N CYS A 47 -6.46 2.84 16.81
CA CYS A 47 -5.32 2.83 15.88
C CYS A 47 -4.87 4.25 15.47
N PRO A 48 -3.58 4.42 15.08
CA PRO A 48 -3.10 5.69 14.53
C PRO A 48 -3.70 5.96 13.14
N MET A 49 -3.64 7.21 12.67
CA MET A 49 -4.26 7.59 11.39
C MET A 49 -3.42 7.27 10.14
N ASP A 50 -2.24 6.68 10.31
CA ASP A 50 -1.28 6.38 9.24
C ASP A 50 -1.11 4.87 9.00
N VAL A 51 -2.10 4.04 9.39
CA VAL A 51 -2.10 2.59 9.17
C VAL A 51 -1.77 2.27 7.71
N ASP A 52 -2.47 2.92 6.79
CA ASP A 52 -2.36 2.70 5.34
C ASP A 52 -1.03 3.16 4.74
N ILE A 53 -0.31 4.05 5.44
CA ILE A 53 1.03 4.49 5.03
C ILE A 53 2.06 3.51 5.54
N SER A 54 1.97 3.19 6.83
CA SER A 54 2.97 2.41 7.52
C SER A 54 3.06 0.99 6.99
N ALA A 55 1.94 0.26 6.86
CA ALA A 55 1.95 -1.15 6.46
C ALA A 55 2.71 -1.38 5.12
N PRO A 56 2.32 -0.75 3.99
CA PRO A 56 3.05 -0.94 2.75
C PRO A 56 4.48 -0.39 2.80
N PHE A 57 4.76 0.67 3.57
CA PHE A 57 6.12 1.20 3.71
C PHE A 57 7.07 0.24 4.44
N TYR A 58 6.63 -0.34 5.57
CA TYR A 58 7.43 -1.32 6.31
C TYR A 58 7.66 -2.58 5.46
N MET A 59 6.65 -3.06 4.73
CA MET A 59 6.79 -4.21 3.84
C MET A 59 7.80 -3.93 2.71
N ALA A 60 7.70 -2.77 2.06
CA ALA A 60 8.63 -2.35 1.02
C ALA A 60 10.07 -2.26 1.54
N ALA A 61 10.25 -1.68 2.73
CA ALA A 61 11.57 -1.55 3.36
C ALA A 61 12.16 -2.91 3.76
N GLU A 62 11.34 -3.84 4.27
CA GLU A 62 11.78 -5.19 4.62
C GLU A 62 12.25 -5.96 3.38
N VAL A 63 11.43 -5.97 2.32
CA VAL A 63 11.77 -6.61 1.04
C VAL A 63 13.03 -6.01 0.43
N ALA A 64 13.16 -4.68 0.45
CA ALA A 64 14.33 -4.01 -0.09
C ALA A 64 15.62 -4.31 0.69
N ARG A 65 15.53 -4.53 2.00
CA ARG A 65 16.69 -4.95 2.80
C ARG A 65 17.08 -6.40 2.53
N ALA A 66 16.10 -7.27 2.30
CA ALA A 66 16.32 -8.71 2.16
C ALA A 66 16.79 -9.15 0.75
N GLU A 67 16.75 -8.27 -0.25
CA GLU A 67 17.14 -8.61 -1.64
C GLU A 67 18.59 -8.23 -1.92
N ASP A 68 19.52 -9.17 -2.12
CA ASP A 68 20.96 -8.88 -2.27
C ASP A 68 21.47 -8.84 -3.72
N ASP A 69 20.74 -9.44 -4.67
CA ASP A 69 21.24 -9.68 -6.03
C ASP A 69 21.23 -8.39 -6.88
N PHE A 70 20.20 -7.56 -6.70
CA PHE A 70 20.02 -6.29 -7.41
C PHE A 70 19.45 -5.21 -6.47
N PRO A 71 19.56 -3.91 -6.82
CA PRO A 71 19.04 -2.86 -5.97
C PRO A 71 17.50 -2.85 -6.00
N VAL A 72 16.91 -2.87 -4.81
CA VAL A 72 15.50 -2.56 -4.60
C VAL A 72 15.43 -1.25 -3.82
N ILE A 73 14.78 -0.25 -4.39
CA ILE A 73 14.71 1.10 -3.84
C ILE A 73 13.28 1.42 -3.44
N VAL A 74 13.09 1.92 -2.23
CA VAL A 74 11.79 2.36 -1.72
C VAL A 74 11.68 3.88 -1.91
N ALA A 75 10.73 4.31 -2.72
CA ALA A 75 10.42 5.72 -2.90
C ALA A 75 9.78 6.32 -1.62
N PRO A 76 9.79 7.64 -1.44
CA PRO A 76 9.05 8.28 -0.34
C PRO A 76 7.57 7.87 -0.41
N PRO A 77 6.94 7.49 0.71
CA PRO A 77 5.56 7.02 0.68
C PRO A 77 4.61 8.14 0.25
N ILE A 78 3.64 7.81 -0.61
CA ILE A 78 2.51 8.70 -0.91
C ILE A 78 1.58 8.62 0.30
N TRP A 79 1.67 9.60 1.17
CA TRP A 79 0.92 9.66 2.42
C TRP A 79 -0.55 10.10 2.22
N SER A 80 -0.83 10.86 1.16
CA SER A 80 -2.14 11.43 0.88
C SER A 80 -2.92 10.58 -0.12
N GLY A 81 -4.09 10.07 0.29
CA GLY A 81 -4.91 9.15 -0.51
C GLY A 81 -6.29 9.68 -0.91
N PHE A 82 -7.01 8.88 -1.70
CA PHE A 82 -8.42 9.07 -2.01
C PHE A 82 -9.32 8.39 -0.96
N THR A 83 -9.62 9.13 0.12
CA THR A 83 -10.39 8.61 1.27
C THR A 83 -11.76 9.28 1.47
N HIS A 84 -12.56 9.33 0.40
CA HIS A 84 -13.84 10.06 0.39
C HIS A 84 -14.83 9.58 1.46
N TYR A 85 -14.84 8.28 1.75
CA TYR A 85 -15.75 7.65 2.70
C TYR A 85 -15.41 7.91 4.17
N ASN A 86 -14.20 8.42 4.49
CA ASN A 86 -13.78 8.76 5.87
C ASN A 86 -13.89 10.26 6.22
N MET A 87 -14.33 11.11 5.30
CA MET A 87 -14.45 12.57 5.49
C MET A 87 -15.41 13.02 6.61
N GLY A 88 -16.15 12.07 7.21
CA GLY A 88 -17.01 12.33 8.37
C GLY A 88 -16.29 12.31 9.72
N PHE A 89 -15.03 11.87 9.77
CA PHE A 89 -14.26 11.73 11.01
C PHE A 89 -13.12 12.75 11.08
N PRO A 90 -12.91 13.40 12.24
CA PRO A 90 -11.77 14.31 12.45
C PRO A 90 -10.43 13.60 12.24
N GLY A 91 -9.50 14.30 11.59
CA GLY A 91 -8.13 13.83 11.35
C GLY A 91 -7.89 13.18 9.99
N THR A 92 -8.95 12.77 9.28
CA THR A 92 -8.85 12.32 7.87
C THR A 92 -8.38 13.45 6.97
N ILE A 93 -7.36 13.19 6.14
CA ILE A 93 -6.88 14.12 5.10
C ILE A 93 -7.12 13.50 3.73
N HIS A 94 -8.00 14.13 2.95
CA HIS A 94 -8.50 13.60 1.69
C HIS A 94 -8.01 14.37 0.48
N LEU A 95 -7.59 13.65 -0.57
CA LEU A 95 -7.44 14.21 -1.91
C LEU A 95 -8.64 13.85 -2.78
N ARG A 96 -9.05 14.79 -3.64
CA ARG A 96 -9.93 14.49 -4.77
C ARG A 96 -9.31 13.40 -5.64
N LEU A 97 -10.16 12.58 -6.25
CA LEU A 97 -9.74 11.46 -7.11
C LEU A 97 -8.71 11.88 -8.16
N GLU A 98 -8.99 12.94 -8.91
CA GLU A 98 -8.11 13.42 -9.99
C GLU A 98 -6.78 13.95 -9.44
N THR A 99 -6.80 14.53 -8.24
CA THR A 99 -5.56 15.02 -7.59
C THR A 99 -4.68 13.85 -7.16
N PHE A 100 -5.28 12.79 -6.61
CA PHE A 100 -4.55 11.57 -6.27
C PHE A 100 -3.97 10.88 -7.50
N GLN A 101 -4.75 10.73 -8.57
CA GLN A 101 -4.30 10.10 -9.81
C GLN A 101 -3.16 10.88 -10.47
N ASN A 102 -3.28 12.22 -10.54
CA ASN A 102 -2.22 13.07 -11.07
C ASN A 102 -0.94 12.95 -10.22
N LEU A 103 -1.06 12.97 -8.88
CA LEU A 103 0.08 12.82 -7.99
C LEU A 103 0.82 11.49 -8.21
N LEU A 104 0.10 10.36 -8.20
CA LEU A 104 0.70 9.04 -8.41
C LEU A 104 1.33 8.94 -9.81
N GLY A 105 0.62 9.42 -10.83
CA GLY A 105 1.12 9.45 -12.20
C GLY A 105 2.41 10.26 -12.34
N ASP A 106 2.46 11.47 -11.77
CA ASP A 106 3.63 12.35 -11.84
C ASP A 106 4.84 11.76 -11.10
N ILE A 107 4.61 11.07 -9.97
CA ILE A 107 5.67 10.35 -9.25
C ILE A 107 6.23 9.22 -10.12
N CYS A 108 5.38 8.36 -10.68
CA CYS A 108 5.83 7.28 -11.55
C CYS A 108 6.55 7.79 -12.81
N ARG A 109 6.02 8.84 -13.45
CA ARG A 109 6.70 9.51 -14.58
C ARG A 109 8.05 10.08 -14.19
N SER A 110 8.16 10.67 -13.00
CA SER A 110 9.42 11.22 -12.50
C SER A 110 10.43 10.13 -12.21
N ILE A 111 10.01 9.01 -11.60
CA ILE A 111 10.84 7.83 -11.36
C ILE A 111 11.35 7.27 -12.70
N HIS A 112 10.45 7.09 -13.67
CA HIS A 112 10.79 6.62 -15.01
C HIS A 112 11.76 7.57 -15.73
N ALA A 113 11.53 8.88 -15.66
CA ALA A 113 12.41 9.90 -16.26
C ALA A 113 13.82 9.93 -15.66
N ASN A 114 14.01 9.36 -14.45
CA ASN A 114 15.32 9.14 -13.85
C ASN A 114 16.01 7.86 -14.34
N GLY A 115 15.40 7.09 -15.25
CA GLY A 115 15.94 5.86 -15.84
C GLY A 115 15.44 4.56 -15.21
N PHE A 116 14.49 4.62 -14.27
CA PHE A 116 13.97 3.43 -13.59
C PHE A 116 12.79 2.84 -14.36
N GLU A 117 13.00 1.68 -14.96
CA GLU A 117 12.01 1.05 -15.84
C GLU A 117 11.07 0.08 -15.11
N ARG A 118 11.40 -0.27 -13.86
CA ARG A 118 10.65 -1.24 -13.04
C ARG A 118 10.06 -0.58 -11.81
N ILE A 119 8.76 -0.32 -11.84
CA ILE A 119 8.06 0.39 -10.77
C ILE A 119 6.89 -0.46 -10.24
N ILE A 120 6.85 -0.65 -8.92
CA ILE A 120 5.79 -1.37 -8.22
C ILE A 120 5.11 -0.43 -7.22
N ALA A 121 3.86 -0.06 -7.46
CA ALA A 121 3.02 0.62 -6.49
C ALA A 121 2.37 -0.39 -5.53
N VAL A 122 2.71 -0.32 -4.25
CA VAL A 122 2.15 -1.18 -3.19
C VAL A 122 1.15 -0.37 -2.39
N ASN A 123 -0.12 -0.66 -2.58
CA ASN A 123 -1.22 0.07 -1.97
C ASN A 123 -1.59 -0.48 -0.58
N GLY A 124 -1.81 0.43 0.36
CA GLY A 124 -2.26 0.19 1.73
C GLY A 124 -3.65 0.71 2.06
N HIS A 125 -4.36 1.36 1.13
CA HIS A 125 -5.68 1.96 1.41
C HIS A 125 -6.75 1.49 0.42
N GLY A 126 -7.89 0.99 0.91
CA GLY A 126 -8.97 0.46 0.06
C GLY A 126 -9.45 1.44 -1.03
N GLY A 127 -9.57 2.73 -0.70
CA GLY A 127 -10.07 3.75 -1.62
C GLY A 127 -9.11 4.03 -2.78
N ASN A 128 -7.82 3.78 -2.59
CA ASN A 128 -6.81 3.92 -3.63
C ASN A 128 -6.79 2.75 -4.61
N TRP A 129 -7.45 1.62 -4.34
CA TRP A 129 -7.35 0.41 -5.15
C TRP A 129 -7.66 0.63 -6.64
N ALA A 130 -8.88 1.09 -6.95
CA ALA A 130 -9.27 1.35 -8.33
C ALA A 130 -8.49 2.53 -8.96
N PRO A 131 -8.26 3.65 -8.25
CA PRO A 131 -7.43 4.74 -8.78
C PRO A 131 -5.99 4.34 -9.12
N CYS A 132 -5.30 3.56 -8.28
CA CYS A 132 -3.95 3.08 -8.56
C CYS A 132 -3.91 2.22 -9.82
N ARG A 133 -4.89 1.32 -9.98
CA ARG A 133 -5.01 0.50 -11.18
C ARG A 133 -5.28 1.34 -12.43
N ALA A 134 -6.17 2.32 -12.36
CA ALA A 134 -6.43 3.24 -13.45
C ALA A 134 -5.16 4.02 -13.88
N VAL A 135 -4.36 4.49 -12.91
CA VAL A 135 -3.08 5.15 -13.20
C VAL A 135 -2.10 4.20 -13.88
N SER A 136 -2.02 2.93 -13.45
CA SER A 136 -1.12 1.96 -14.12
C SER A 136 -1.47 1.75 -15.60
N TRP A 137 -2.75 1.81 -15.96
CA TRP A 137 -3.19 1.74 -17.35
C TRP A 137 -2.89 3.01 -18.14
N GLN A 138 -3.14 4.17 -17.54
CA GLN A 138 -2.80 5.46 -18.15
C GLN A 138 -1.30 5.56 -18.46
N LEU A 139 -0.45 5.16 -17.51
CA LEU A 139 1.01 5.20 -17.68
C LEU A 139 1.51 4.23 -18.75
N ALA A 140 0.82 3.11 -18.95
CA ALA A 140 1.16 2.18 -20.03
C ALA A 140 1.03 2.81 -21.41
N GLU A 141 0.11 3.78 -21.61
CA GLU A 141 -0.01 4.53 -22.87
C GLU A 141 1.26 5.38 -23.17
N GLU A 142 2.08 5.64 -22.16
CA GLU A 142 3.32 6.39 -22.21
C GLU A 142 4.56 5.48 -22.15
N ASP A 143 4.42 4.17 -22.37
CA ASP A 143 5.48 3.15 -22.22
C ASP A 143 6.00 2.95 -20.79
N ILE A 144 5.24 3.39 -19.78
CA ILE A 144 5.60 3.25 -18.37
C ILE A 144 4.77 2.12 -17.75
N PHE A 145 5.32 0.91 -17.73
CA PHE A 145 4.63 -0.29 -17.28
C PHE A 145 4.79 -0.53 -15.78
N THR A 146 3.99 0.17 -14.97
CA THR A 146 3.96 -0.02 -13.52
C THR A 146 3.13 -1.24 -13.10
N LEU A 147 3.56 -1.94 -12.05
CA LEU A 147 2.71 -2.89 -11.33
C LEU A 147 1.97 -2.15 -10.22
N SER A 148 0.68 -2.42 -10.03
CA SER A 148 -0.13 -1.86 -8.96
C SER A 148 -0.98 -2.94 -8.32
N PHE A 149 -0.84 -3.14 -7.02
CA PHE A 149 -1.64 -4.10 -6.26
C PHE A 149 -1.80 -3.65 -4.80
N ASN A 150 -2.75 -4.27 -4.09
CA ASN A 150 -2.91 -4.03 -2.66
C ASN A 150 -2.17 -5.09 -1.85
N TRP A 151 -1.48 -4.71 -0.77
CA TRP A 151 -0.70 -5.68 0.00
C TRP A 151 -1.56 -6.87 0.50
N TRP A 152 -2.83 -6.64 0.84
CA TRP A 152 -3.74 -7.70 1.29
C TRP A 152 -4.14 -8.68 0.20
N ASP A 153 -4.12 -8.29 -1.08
CA ASP A 153 -4.39 -9.20 -2.20
C ASP A 153 -3.37 -10.34 -2.20
N THR A 154 -2.14 -10.04 -1.76
CA THR A 154 -1.08 -11.03 -1.67
C THR A 154 -1.35 -12.08 -0.61
N VAL A 155 -2.23 -11.88 0.37
CA VAL A 155 -2.42 -12.79 1.51
C VAL A 155 -3.89 -13.13 1.76
N SER A 156 -4.78 -12.83 0.80
CA SER A 156 -6.24 -12.90 0.97
C SER A 156 -6.79 -14.27 1.39
N ALA A 157 -6.22 -15.37 0.89
CA ALA A 157 -6.67 -16.72 1.24
C ALA A 157 -6.33 -17.07 2.69
N GLU A 158 -5.10 -16.78 3.10
CA GLU A 158 -4.60 -17.01 4.45
C GLU A 158 -5.25 -16.08 5.46
N LEU A 159 -5.49 -14.82 5.08
CA LEU A 159 -6.21 -13.87 5.91
C LEU A 159 -7.60 -14.41 6.26
N ARG A 160 -8.34 -14.97 5.29
CA ARG A 160 -9.64 -15.62 5.57
C ARG A 160 -9.52 -16.84 6.48
N GLU A 161 -8.43 -17.61 6.36
CA GLU A 161 -8.19 -18.79 7.20
C GLU A 161 -7.82 -18.42 8.65
N TRP A 162 -7.01 -17.37 8.82
CA TRP A 162 -6.45 -16.97 10.12
C TRP A 162 -7.33 -15.99 10.88
N SER A 163 -8.29 -15.37 10.18
CA SER A 163 -9.28 -14.49 10.77
C SER A 163 -10.18 -15.25 11.73
N ALA A 164 -10.41 -14.69 12.90
CA ALA A 164 -11.38 -15.22 13.85
C ALA A 164 -12.78 -14.64 13.63
N THR A 165 -12.86 -13.42 13.07
CA THR A 165 -14.11 -12.64 13.07
C THR A 165 -14.42 -11.97 11.73
N ASP A 166 -13.41 -11.45 11.03
CA ASP A 166 -13.58 -10.71 9.79
C ASP A 166 -13.50 -11.63 8.55
N GLU A 167 -14.38 -11.45 7.55
CA GLU A 167 -14.38 -12.24 6.31
C GLU A 167 -13.54 -11.62 5.18
N GLY A 168 -12.99 -10.42 5.43
CA GLY A 168 -12.23 -9.59 4.51
C GLY A 168 -11.38 -8.57 5.29
N VAL A 169 -10.66 -7.70 4.58
CA VAL A 169 -9.73 -6.71 5.19
C VAL A 169 -10.42 -5.81 6.21
N GLY A 170 -11.69 -5.48 5.97
CA GLY A 170 -12.41 -4.56 6.82
C GLY A 170 -11.77 -3.17 6.77
N HIS A 171 -11.84 -2.45 7.90
CA HIS A 171 -11.16 -1.19 8.12
C HIS A 171 -11.08 -0.90 9.63
N GLY A 172 -9.87 -0.68 10.15
CA GLY A 172 -9.61 -0.66 11.60
C GLY A 172 -9.98 -1.99 12.28
N GLY A 173 -10.19 -3.06 11.51
CA GLY A 173 -10.67 -4.36 11.97
C GLY A 173 -9.54 -5.27 12.48
N GLU A 174 -9.80 -6.57 12.48
CA GLU A 174 -8.91 -7.60 13.02
C GLU A 174 -7.52 -7.55 12.35
N TRP A 175 -7.48 -7.42 11.02
CA TRP A 175 -6.25 -7.63 10.23
C TRP A 175 -5.31 -6.44 10.32
N GLU A 176 -5.81 -5.23 10.05
CA GLU A 176 -5.02 -4.00 10.13
C GLU A 176 -4.52 -3.74 11.56
N THR A 177 -5.39 -3.95 12.56
CA THR A 177 -5.02 -3.81 13.96
C THR A 177 -3.95 -4.84 14.34
N SER A 178 -4.06 -6.09 13.85
CA SER A 178 -3.04 -7.12 14.09
C SER A 178 -1.68 -6.70 13.53
N VAL A 179 -1.63 -6.22 12.28
CA VAL A 179 -0.40 -5.72 11.64
C VAL A 179 0.17 -4.53 12.42
N GLN A 180 -0.66 -3.60 12.90
CA GLN A 180 -0.18 -2.48 13.72
C GLN A 180 0.33 -2.92 15.10
N LEU A 181 -0.31 -3.90 15.74
CA LEU A 181 0.19 -4.49 16.99
C LEU A 181 1.55 -5.17 16.80
N HIS A 182 1.83 -5.73 15.63
CA HIS A 182 3.15 -6.26 15.30
C HIS A 182 4.19 -5.16 15.06
N LEU A 183 3.87 -4.19 14.20
CA LEU A 183 4.84 -3.18 13.75
C LEU A 183 5.07 -2.08 14.78
N ARG A 184 3.99 -1.59 15.40
CA ARG A 184 3.96 -0.34 16.16
C ARG A 184 2.97 -0.40 17.33
N ALA A 185 3.04 -1.45 18.15
CA ALA A 185 2.15 -1.66 19.31
C ALA A 185 1.98 -0.43 20.22
N HIS A 186 3.04 0.38 20.37
CA HIS A 186 3.04 1.60 21.19
C HIS A 186 2.14 2.74 20.66
N LEU A 187 1.62 2.63 19.43
CA LEU A 187 0.66 3.56 18.85
C LEU A 187 -0.78 3.03 18.89
N VAL A 188 -1.00 1.82 19.42
CA VAL A 188 -2.33 1.22 19.55
C VAL A 188 -2.81 1.36 20.99
N ASP A 189 -3.95 2.01 21.19
CA ASP A 189 -4.59 2.13 22.51
C ASP A 189 -5.46 0.89 22.78
N ALA A 190 -4.90 -0.05 23.55
CA ALA A 190 -5.56 -1.31 23.87
C ALA A 190 -6.88 -1.13 24.65
N GLU A 191 -7.05 -0.04 25.41
CA GLU A 191 -8.28 0.22 26.17
C GLU A 191 -9.44 0.69 25.26
N ARG A 192 -9.14 1.08 24.03
CA ARG A 192 -10.10 1.59 23.05
C ARG A 192 -10.43 0.61 21.93
N ILE A 193 -9.82 -0.58 21.91
CA ILE A 193 -10.11 -1.59 20.89
C ILE A 193 -11.61 -1.93 20.93
N ASP A 194 -12.27 -1.82 19.78
CA ASP A 194 -13.72 -2.03 19.64
C ASP A 194 -14.02 -2.79 18.32
N ALA A 195 -15.28 -3.14 18.12
CA ALA A 195 -15.80 -3.79 16.94
C ALA A 195 -17.04 -3.05 16.42
N ASP A 196 -17.11 -2.80 15.12
CA ASP A 196 -18.29 -2.27 14.46
C ASP A 196 -18.48 -3.05 13.15
N ARG A 197 -19.29 -4.11 13.24
CA ARG A 197 -19.44 -5.14 12.19
C ARG A 197 -20.63 -4.87 11.27
N GLU A 198 -21.51 -3.97 11.66
CA GLU A 198 -22.74 -3.67 10.93
C GLU A 198 -22.54 -2.42 10.06
N LEU A 199 -22.61 -2.63 8.75
CA LEU A 199 -22.66 -1.56 7.76
C LEU A 199 -24.09 -1.22 7.41
N THR A 200 -24.33 0.07 7.18
CA THR A 200 -25.57 0.51 6.55
C THR A 200 -25.56 0.06 5.09
N HIS A 201 -26.18 -1.09 4.80
CA HIS A 201 -26.45 -1.54 3.44
C HIS A 201 -27.76 -0.92 2.97
N PRO A 202 -27.73 0.04 2.02
CA PRO A 202 -28.95 0.66 1.54
C PRO A 202 -29.81 -0.29 0.69
N PHE A 203 -29.25 -1.44 0.29
CA PHE A 203 -29.88 -2.42 -0.58
C PHE A 203 -29.93 -3.82 0.05
N PRO A 204 -30.95 -4.63 -0.28
CA PRO A 204 -31.01 -6.03 0.14
C PRO A 204 -29.95 -6.89 -0.60
N PRO A 205 -29.59 -8.07 -0.07
CA PRO A 205 -28.49 -8.89 -0.58
C PRO A 205 -28.55 -9.23 -2.08
N GLU A 206 -29.75 -9.42 -2.63
CA GLU A 206 -29.99 -9.69 -4.04
C GLU A 206 -29.55 -8.55 -4.99
N LEU A 207 -29.32 -7.34 -4.47
CA LEU A 207 -28.87 -6.17 -5.23
C LEU A 207 -27.40 -5.80 -4.98
N ASN A 208 -26.63 -6.64 -4.29
CA ASN A 208 -25.21 -6.39 -3.99
C ASN A 208 -24.31 -6.28 -5.24
N PHE A 209 -24.82 -6.59 -6.44
CA PHE A 209 -24.13 -6.33 -7.70
C PHE A 209 -24.06 -4.83 -8.06
N ALA A 210 -24.86 -3.99 -7.40
CA ALA A 210 -24.83 -2.53 -7.54
C ALA A 210 -24.12 -1.93 -6.33
N GLU A 211 -22.98 -1.28 -6.56
CA GLU A 211 -22.21 -0.64 -5.50
C GLU A 211 -22.74 0.77 -5.20
N PHE A 212 -22.82 1.10 -3.92
CA PHE A 212 -23.19 2.43 -3.42
C PHE A 212 -21.99 3.09 -2.77
N ALA A 213 -21.83 4.40 -2.95
CA ALA A 213 -20.73 5.13 -2.33
C ALA A 213 -20.84 5.09 -0.80
N GLU A 214 -19.89 4.43 -0.17
CA GLU A 214 -19.85 4.25 1.28
C GLU A 214 -19.62 5.57 2.03
N ARG A 215 -20.10 5.64 3.27
CA ARG A 215 -19.76 6.69 4.24
C ARG A 215 -19.51 6.03 5.58
N ARG A 216 -18.26 5.99 6.03
CA ARG A 216 -17.87 5.29 7.27
C ARG A 216 -18.47 5.90 8.53
N ARG A 217 -18.88 7.16 8.48
CA ARG A 217 -19.63 7.79 9.58
C ARG A 217 -21.03 7.20 9.80
N ASP A 218 -21.53 6.41 8.85
CA ASP A 218 -22.83 5.76 8.92
C ASP A 218 -22.70 4.30 9.45
N THR A 219 -21.57 3.92 10.06
CA THR A 219 -21.44 2.63 10.77
C THR A 219 -22.39 2.57 11.98
N ALA A 220 -22.82 1.38 12.36
CA ALA A 220 -23.90 1.21 13.34
C ALA A 220 -23.58 1.83 14.72
N LYS A 221 -22.32 1.76 15.16
CA LYS A 221 -21.87 2.40 16.40
C LYS A 221 -21.20 3.75 16.17
N GLY A 222 -21.02 4.18 14.93
CA GLY A 222 -20.33 5.42 14.57
C GLY A 222 -18.85 5.44 14.96
N THR A 223 -18.22 4.28 15.17
CA THR A 223 -16.77 4.19 15.49
C THR A 223 -15.89 4.41 14.27
N GLY A 224 -16.45 4.21 13.06
CA GLY A 224 -15.73 4.22 11.80
C GLY A 224 -15.07 2.89 11.44
N ILE A 225 -15.01 1.93 12.36
CA ILE A 225 -14.50 0.58 12.13
C ILE A 225 -15.45 -0.18 11.18
N MET A 226 -14.89 -1.06 10.35
CA MET A 226 -15.60 -2.15 9.70
C MET A 226 -14.93 -3.47 10.04
N GLY A 227 -15.51 -4.22 10.96
CA GLY A 227 -14.96 -5.47 11.45
C GLY A 227 -14.77 -5.46 12.96
N ASP A 228 -13.91 -6.36 13.44
CA ASP A 228 -13.75 -6.63 14.86
C ASP A 228 -12.28 -6.64 15.28
N ALA A 229 -11.79 -5.51 15.77
CA ALA A 229 -10.42 -5.37 16.25
C ALA A 229 -10.16 -6.13 17.56
N THR A 230 -11.19 -6.59 18.27
CA THR A 230 -11.01 -7.31 19.55
C THR A 230 -10.35 -8.68 19.37
N ALA A 231 -10.43 -9.23 18.15
CA ALA A 231 -9.77 -10.47 17.77
C ALA A 231 -8.31 -10.28 17.31
N ALA A 232 -7.82 -9.05 17.25
CA ALA A 232 -6.48 -8.74 16.74
C ALA A 232 -5.37 -9.20 17.69
N SER A 233 -4.23 -9.59 17.13
CA SER A 233 -3.04 -9.91 17.91
C SER A 233 -1.74 -9.61 17.16
N ALA A 234 -0.68 -9.30 17.91
CA ALA A 234 0.65 -9.10 17.33
C ALA A 234 1.17 -10.37 16.63
N GLU A 235 0.78 -11.56 17.08
CA GLU A 235 1.16 -12.83 16.44
C GLU A 235 0.52 -12.97 15.05
N LYS A 236 -0.79 -12.68 14.93
CA LYS A 236 -1.47 -12.63 13.64
C LYS A 236 -0.81 -11.59 12.73
N GLY A 237 -0.51 -10.41 13.27
CA GLY A 237 0.16 -9.33 12.56
C GLY A 237 1.50 -9.74 11.97
N ARG A 238 2.33 -10.44 12.75
CA ARG A 238 3.62 -10.96 12.29
C ARG A 238 3.42 -11.94 11.13
N ARG A 239 2.52 -12.92 11.28
CA ARG A 239 2.25 -13.92 10.23
C ARG A 239 1.80 -13.27 8.92
N ILE A 240 0.92 -12.28 9.01
CA ILE A 240 0.42 -11.51 7.86
C ILE A 240 1.56 -10.73 7.20
N PHE A 241 2.33 -10.00 8.01
CA PHE A 241 3.44 -9.16 7.54
C PHE A 241 4.53 -9.99 6.85
N ASP A 242 4.97 -11.09 7.48
CA ASP A 242 6.01 -11.97 6.96
C ASP A 242 5.60 -12.56 5.60
N LEU A 243 4.36 -13.06 5.49
CA LEU A 243 3.86 -13.65 4.24
C LEU A 243 3.70 -12.59 3.13
N ALA A 244 3.22 -11.39 3.47
CA ALA A 244 3.12 -10.29 2.52
C ALA A 244 4.52 -9.88 2.00
N CYS A 245 5.52 -9.81 2.88
CA CYS A 245 6.91 -9.54 2.50
C CYS A 245 7.49 -10.65 1.63
N GLU A 246 7.25 -11.93 1.95
CA GLU A 246 7.68 -13.07 1.15
C GLU A 246 7.13 -12.97 -0.28
N ARG A 247 5.83 -12.72 -0.42
CA ARG A 247 5.14 -12.66 -1.72
C ARG A 247 5.53 -11.41 -2.52
N LEU A 248 5.66 -10.26 -1.87
CA LEU A 248 6.19 -9.05 -2.51
C LEU A 248 7.65 -9.26 -2.96
N GLY A 249 8.50 -9.88 -2.14
CA GLY A 249 9.88 -10.20 -2.51
C GLY A 249 9.95 -11.16 -3.70
N LYS A 250 9.09 -12.16 -3.75
CA LYS A 250 8.96 -13.04 -4.92
C LYS A 250 8.54 -12.25 -6.17
N LEU A 251 7.53 -11.39 -6.07
CA LEU A 251 7.09 -10.54 -7.17
C LEU A 251 8.21 -9.63 -7.68
N VAL A 252 8.97 -9.02 -6.78
CA VAL A 252 10.13 -8.16 -7.11
C VAL A 252 11.17 -8.92 -7.92
N ARG A 253 11.55 -10.13 -7.51
CA ARG A 253 12.52 -10.97 -8.25
C ARG A 253 11.98 -11.42 -9.60
N GLU A 254 10.74 -11.88 -9.66
CA GLU A 254 10.13 -12.30 -10.93
C GLU A 254 10.00 -11.12 -11.89
N TYR A 255 9.58 -9.95 -11.40
CA TYR A 255 9.47 -8.74 -12.22
C TYR A 255 10.83 -8.24 -12.72
N HIS A 256 11.89 -8.35 -11.90
CA HIS A 256 13.25 -8.05 -12.31
C HIS A 256 13.73 -8.94 -13.48
N GLN A 257 13.36 -10.22 -13.47
CA GLN A 257 13.75 -11.18 -14.52
C GLN A 257 13.01 -10.98 -15.86
N LEU A 258 11.86 -10.32 -15.85
CA LEU A 258 11.10 -10.05 -17.08
C LEU A 258 11.84 -9.01 -17.93
N PRO A 259 11.84 -9.10 -19.27
CA PRO A 259 12.34 -8.01 -20.10
C PRO A 259 11.51 -6.74 -19.87
N VAL A 260 12.18 -5.59 -19.90
CA VAL A 260 11.48 -4.30 -19.90
C VAL A 260 10.56 -4.24 -21.10
N ARG A 261 9.32 -3.78 -20.87
CA ARG A 261 8.32 -3.66 -21.93
C ARG A 261 8.37 -2.26 -22.50
N HIS A 262 8.31 -2.20 -23.82
CA HIS A 262 8.00 -1.00 -24.59
C HIS A 262 6.88 -1.41 -25.56
N TYR A 263 5.85 -0.58 -25.71
CA TYR A 263 4.90 -0.75 -26.81
C TYR A 263 5.69 -0.70 -28.13
N ARG A 264 5.21 -1.46 -29.11
CA ARG A 264 5.53 -1.15 -30.50
C ARG A 264 4.87 0.19 -30.81
N GLU A 265 5.58 1.08 -31.51
CA GLU A 265 5.14 2.43 -31.88
C GLU A 265 3.62 2.49 -32.15
N PHE A 266 2.94 3.47 -31.56
CA PHE A 266 1.50 3.70 -31.77
C PHE A 266 1.19 3.76 -33.28
N GLY A 267 0.26 2.94 -33.75
CA GLY A 267 -0.05 2.85 -35.19
C GLY A 267 0.89 1.97 -36.02
N SER A 268 1.84 1.27 -35.39
CA SER A 268 2.50 0.14 -36.03
C SER A 268 1.42 -0.91 -36.30
N HIS A 269 1.00 -1.00 -37.56
CA HIS A 269 0.08 -2.02 -38.04
C HIS A 269 0.67 -3.36 -37.62
N CYS A 270 0.06 -4.00 -36.62
CA CYS A 270 0.44 -5.33 -36.19
C CYS A 270 0.31 -6.24 -37.42
N PRO A 271 1.39 -6.92 -37.87
CA PRO A 271 1.29 -7.87 -38.97
C PRO A 271 0.42 -9.08 -38.61
#